data_AF-X1TEJ9-F1
#
_entry.id   AF-X1TEJ9-F1
#
_cell.length_a   1.000
_cell.length_b   1.000
_cell.length_c   1.000
_cell.angle_alpha   90.00
_cell.angle_beta   90.00
_cell.angle_gamma   90.00
#
_symmetry.space_group_name_H-M   'P 1'
#
loop_
_entity.id
_entity.type
_entity.pdbx_description
1 polymer ?
#
loop_
_entity_poly.entity_id
_entity_poly.type
_entity_poly.pdbx_seq_one_letter_code
_entity_poly.pdbx_strand_id
1 'polypeptide(L)'
;MNKYAAKKEEVPIEFLRIEERVEAEQIKRLQKVKRTRDNRKVAQTLRDLRVACQSDDNVMPCVIEAVRAYATEQEICDVYREVFGEYRDPGFY
;
A
#
# COMPACT_ATOMS: atom_id res chain seq x y z
N MET A 1 16.92 29.94 -10.14
CA MET A 1 16.51 31.20 -10.78
C MET A 1 17.76 32.06 -10.93
N ASN A 2 18.26 32.27 -12.14
CA ASN A 2 19.57 32.90 -12.37
C ASN A 2 19.57 34.04 -13.41
N LYS A 3 18.51 34.21 -14.22
CA LYS A 3 18.27 35.40 -15.06
C LYS A 3 16.78 35.48 -15.48
N TYR A 4 16.29 36.66 -15.88
CA TYR A 4 14.90 36.93 -16.29
C TYR A 4 13.82 36.78 -15.19
N ALA A 5 14.09 37.30 -14.00
CA ALA A 5 13.03 37.39 -12.98
C ALA A 5 12.01 38.46 -13.40
N ALA A 6 10.80 38.02 -13.74
CA ALA A 6 9.65 38.92 -13.84
C ALA A 6 9.41 39.59 -12.47
N LYS A 7 8.99 40.87 -12.46
CA LYS A 7 8.47 41.49 -11.23
C LYS A 7 7.33 40.63 -10.71
N LYS A 8 7.37 40.26 -9.43
CA LYS A 8 6.35 39.44 -8.76
C LYS A 8 4.98 40.11 -8.90
N GLU A 9 4.21 39.72 -9.90
CA GLU A 9 2.76 39.77 -9.83
C GLU A 9 2.35 38.51 -9.08
N GLU A 10 1.88 38.67 -7.84
CA GLU A 10 1.36 37.57 -7.04
C GLU A 10 0.01 37.16 -7.61
N VAL A 11 0.03 36.36 -8.68
CA VAL A 11 -1.16 35.64 -9.14
C VAL A 11 -1.42 34.57 -8.09
N PRO A 12 -2.57 34.61 -7.37
CA PRO A 12 -2.88 33.58 -6.40
C PRO A 12 -3.07 32.25 -7.13
N ILE A 13 -2.14 31.32 -6.92
CA ILE A 13 -2.26 29.94 -7.39
C ILE A 13 -2.98 29.16 -6.31
N GLU A 14 -4.15 28.63 -6.63
CA GLU A 14 -4.85 27.73 -5.73
C GLU A 14 -4.12 26.39 -5.68
N PHE A 15 -3.70 26.01 -4.48
CA PHE A 15 -3.11 24.69 -4.23
C PHE A 15 -4.19 23.71 -3.84
N LEU A 16 -4.18 22.53 -4.47
CA LEU A 16 -4.95 21.40 -3.98
C LEU A 16 -4.47 21.03 -2.58
N ARG A 17 -5.37 21.10 -1.60
CA ARG A 17 -5.15 20.60 -0.24
C ARG A 17 -6.00 19.37 -0.02
N ILE A 18 -5.38 18.27 0.37
CA ILE A 18 -6.09 17.07 0.79
C ILE A 18 -6.54 17.27 2.22
N GLU A 19 -7.84 17.09 2.47
CA GLU A 19 -8.42 17.28 3.79
C GLU A 19 -8.14 16.07 4.71
N GLU A 20 -7.88 16.32 5.99
CA GLU A 20 -7.62 15.28 7.01
C GLU A 20 -8.78 14.29 7.15
N ARG A 21 -10.02 14.70 6.84
CA ARG A 21 -11.19 13.80 6.87
C ARG A 21 -11.02 12.56 5.99
N VAL A 22 -10.26 12.67 4.90
CA VAL A 22 -10.05 11.55 3.96
C VAL A 22 -9.31 10.39 4.65
N GLU A 23 -8.32 10.70 5.49
CA GLU A 23 -7.61 9.72 6.29
C GLU A 23 -8.54 9.03 7.30
N ALA A 24 -9.33 9.83 8.04
CA ALA A 24 -10.26 9.31 9.03
C ALA A 24 -11.32 8.38 8.41
N GLU A 25 -11.85 8.74 7.24
CA GLU A 25 -12.79 7.90 6.48
C GLU A 25 -12.14 6.60 6.02
N GLN A 26 -10.89 6.66 5.54
CA GLN A 26 -10.16 5.48 5.09
C GLN A 26 -9.87 4.51 6.24
N ILE A 27 -9.46 5.01 7.41
CA ILE A 27 -9.25 4.20 8.62
C ILE A 27 -10.57 3.51 9.03
N LYS A 28 -11.67 4.26 9.05
CA LYS A 28 -13.00 3.72 9.40
C LYS A 28 -13.43 2.61 8.43
N ARG A 29 -13.21 2.81 7.12
CA ARG A 29 -13.49 1.80 6.09
C ARG A 29 -12.65 0.54 6.30
N LEU A 30 -11.36 0.71 6.55
CA LEU A 30 -10.41 -0.39 6.79
C LEU A 30 -10.82 -1.22 8.02
N GLN A 31 -11.14 -0.57 9.14
CA GLN A 31 -11.60 -1.24 10.36
C GLN A 31 -12.91 -2.00 10.13
N LYS A 32 -13.85 -1.43 9.37
CA LYS A 32 -15.11 -2.11 9.02
C LYS A 32 -14.82 -3.39 8.23
N VAL A 33 -13.99 -3.33 7.19
CA VAL A 33 -13.62 -4.49 6.37
C VAL A 33 -12.96 -5.58 7.22
N LYS A 34 -11.97 -5.23 8.05
CA LYS A 34 -11.28 -6.19 8.92
C LYS A 34 -12.22 -6.88 9.92
N ARG A 35 -13.25 -6.16 10.41
CA ARG A 35 -14.25 -6.72 11.33
C ARG A 35 -15.23 -7.67 10.65
N THR A 36 -15.62 -7.40 9.40
CA THR A 36 -16.71 -8.14 8.73
C THR A 36 -16.24 -9.28 7.82
N ARG A 37 -14.97 -9.29 7.41
CA ARG A 37 -14.43 -10.33 6.53
C ARG A 37 -14.26 -11.67 7.23
N ASP A 38 -14.14 -12.74 6.44
CA ASP A 38 -13.72 -14.04 6.94
C ASP A 38 -12.22 -14.03 7.26
N ASN A 39 -11.89 -13.78 8.52
CA ASN A 39 -10.49 -13.72 8.98
C ASN A 39 -9.77 -15.07 8.88
N ARG A 40 -10.48 -16.19 8.93
CA ARG A 40 -9.87 -17.52 8.76
C ARG A 40 -9.46 -17.73 7.31
N LYS A 41 -10.32 -17.34 6.36
CA LYS A 41 -10.01 -17.41 4.93
C LYS A 41 -8.84 -16.48 4.56
N VAL A 42 -8.81 -15.25 5.08
CA VAL A 42 -7.67 -14.33 4.89
C VAL A 42 -6.37 -14.93 5.44
N ALA A 43 -6.40 -15.47 6.65
CA ALA A 43 -5.21 -16.09 7.22
C ALA A 43 -4.72 -17.28 6.40
N GLN A 44 -5.63 -18.05 5.78
CA GLN A 44 -5.26 -19.13 4.87
C GLN A 44 -4.63 -18.62 3.58
N THR A 45 -5.26 -17.66 2.89
CA THR A 45 -4.75 -17.15 1.61
C THR A 45 -3.40 -16.44 1.77
N LEU A 46 -3.16 -15.76 2.89
CA LEU A 46 -1.86 -15.18 3.22
C LEU A 46 -0.78 -16.24 3.53
N ARG A 47 -1.17 -17.39 4.11
CA ARG A 47 -0.24 -18.53 4.26
C ARG A 47 0.13 -19.12 2.90
N ASP A 48 -0.86 -19.33 2.04
CA ASP A 48 -0.64 -19.87 0.69
C ASP A 48 0.25 -18.93 -0.13
N LEU A 49 0.03 -17.61 -0.01
CA LEU A 49 0.90 -16.59 -0.60
C LEU A 49 2.34 -16.70 -0.07
N ARG A 50 2.53 -16.87 1.24
CA ARG A 50 3.87 -17.03 1.83
C ARG A 50 4.58 -18.26 1.26
N VAL A 51 3.88 -19.38 1.12
CA VAL A 51 4.44 -20.60 0.52
C VAL A 51 4.85 -20.36 -0.93
N ALA A 52 3.99 -19.71 -1.73
CA ALA A 52 4.31 -19.36 -3.11
C ALA A 52 5.50 -18.39 -3.22
N CYS A 53 5.68 -17.47 -2.27
CA CYS A 53 6.84 -16.58 -2.24
C CYS A 53 8.16 -17.31 -1.89
N GLN A 54 8.07 -18.46 -1.22
CA GLN A 54 9.23 -19.29 -0.86
C GLN A 54 9.58 -20.32 -1.95
N SER A 55 8.70 -20.50 -2.94
CA SER A 55 8.95 -21.31 -4.13
C SER A 55 9.28 -20.42 -5.34
N ASP A 56 9.50 -21.05 -6.49
CA ASP A 56 9.70 -20.37 -7.78
C ASP A 56 8.37 -20.26 -8.56
N ASP A 57 7.24 -20.38 -7.86
CA ASP A 57 5.91 -20.34 -8.46
C ASP A 57 5.43 -18.90 -8.69
N ASN A 58 4.49 -18.74 -9.62
CA ASN A 58 3.82 -17.46 -9.81
C ASN A 58 2.96 -17.09 -8.59
N VAL A 59 3.28 -15.97 -7.95
CA VAL A 59 2.56 -15.45 -6.76
C VAL A 59 1.21 -14.81 -7.07
N MET A 60 0.97 -14.36 -8.31
CA MET A 60 -0.22 -13.59 -8.67
C MET A 60 -1.55 -14.30 -8.40
N PRO A 61 -1.72 -15.62 -8.67
CA PRO A 61 -2.93 -16.34 -8.28
C PRO A 61 -3.23 -16.26 -6.78
N CYS A 62 -2.21 -16.39 -5.92
CA CYS A 62 -2.37 -16.28 -4.47
C CYS A 62 -2.78 -14.87 -4.04
N VAL A 63 -2.24 -13.84 -4.69
CA VAL A 63 -2.61 -12.43 -4.44
C VAL A 63 -4.08 -12.19 -4.78
N ILE A 64 -4.55 -12.67 -5.93
CA ILE A 64 -5.95 -12.53 -6.34
C ILE A 64 -6.87 -13.18 -5.32
N GLU A 65 -6.54 -14.38 -4.83
CA GLU A 65 -7.32 -15.05 -3.79
C GLU A 65 -7.28 -14.32 -2.45
N ALA A 66 -6.14 -13.74 -2.07
CA ALA A 66 -6.04 -12.91 -0.88
C ALA A 66 -6.93 -11.66 -0.97
N VAL A 67 -6.90 -10.95 -2.10
CA VAL A 67 -7.75 -9.78 -2.34
C VAL A 67 -9.23 -10.14 -2.36
N ARG A 68 -9.61 -11.26 -2.99
CA ARG A 68 -11.00 -11.78 -2.94
C ARG A 68 -11.47 -12.09 -1.53
N ALA A 69 -10.57 -12.55 -0.66
CA ALA A 69 -10.85 -12.76 0.76
C ALA A 69 -10.89 -11.46 1.59
N TYR A 70 -10.70 -10.29 0.97
CA TYR A 70 -10.56 -8.99 1.62
C TYR A 70 -9.30 -8.87 2.50
N ALA A 71 -8.20 -9.51 2.11
CA ALA A 71 -6.88 -9.15 2.62
C ALA A 71 -6.53 -7.72 2.21
N THR A 72 -5.84 -7.00 3.09
CA THR A 72 -5.43 -5.62 2.83
C THR A 72 -4.08 -5.59 2.12
N GLU A 73 -3.79 -4.49 1.43
CA GLU A 73 -2.50 -4.30 0.75
C GLU A 73 -1.33 -4.44 1.74
N GLN A 74 -1.45 -3.83 2.93
CA GLN A 74 -0.46 -3.97 3.99
C GLN A 74 -0.19 -5.43 4.36
N GLU A 75 -1.23 -6.25 4.56
CA GLU A 75 -1.08 -7.65 4.96
C GLU A 75 -0.41 -8.51 3.86
N ILE A 76 -0.64 -8.18 2.60
CA ILE A 76 0.04 -8.82 1.45
C ILE A 76 1.51 -8.39 1.41
N CYS A 77 1.78 -7.09 1.55
CA CYS A 77 3.13 -6.56 1.60
C CYS A 77 3.90 -7.04 2.84
N ASP A 78 3.24 -7.28 3.97
CA ASP A 78 3.86 -7.85 5.17
C ASP A 78 4.42 -9.25 4.87
N VAL A 79 3.65 -10.09 4.17
CA VAL A 79 4.13 -11.41 3.72
C VAL A 79 5.36 -11.27 2.82
N TYR A 80 5.36 -10.32 1.88
CA TYR A 80 6.53 -10.07 1.03
C TYR A 80 7.74 -9.59 1.82
N ARG A 81 7.55 -8.68 2.78
CA ARG A 81 8.64 -8.18 3.61
C ARG A 81 9.21 -9.25 4.53
N GLU A 82 8.39 -10.19 5.00
CA GLU A 82 8.85 -11.35 5.77
C GLU A 82 9.70 -12.31 4.93
N VAL A 83 9.38 -12.51 3.64
CA VAL A 83 10.06 -13.50 2.78
C VAL A 83 11.25 -12.89 2.03
N PHE A 84 11.07 -11.72 1.43
CA PHE A 84 12.05 -11.08 0.56
C PHE A 84 12.83 -9.96 1.25
N GLY A 85 12.35 -9.48 2.40
CA GLY A 85 12.89 -8.30 3.06
C GLY A 85 12.39 -6.99 2.45
N GLU A 86 13.07 -5.90 2.80
CA GLU A 86 12.79 -4.56 2.31
C GLU A 86 13.96 -4.05 1.48
N TYR A 87 13.67 -3.42 0.35
CA TYR A 87 14.69 -2.70 -0.39
C TYR A 87 15.20 -1.51 0.43
N ARG A 88 16.51 -1.39 0.54
CA ARG A 88 17.19 -0.21 1.08
C ARG A 88 18.12 0.31 0.01
N ASP A 89 18.08 1.62 -0.22
CA ASP A 89 19.02 2.29 -1.12
C ASP A 89 20.45 1.95 -0.65
N PRO A 90 21.30 1.35 -1.50
CA PRO A 90 22.68 1.06 -1.15
C PRO A 90 23.50 2.32 -0.84
N GLY A 91 22.97 3.52 -1.11
CA GLY A 91 23.57 4.78 -0.71
C GLY A 91 24.94 4.95 -1.37
N PHE A 92 24.95 5.24 -2.66
CA PHE A 92 26.17 5.75 -3.29
C PHE A 92 26.21 7.28 -3.13
N TYR A 93 27.21 7.73 -2.38
CA TYR A 93 27.65 9.11 -2.05
C TYR A 93 27.00 9.77 -0.82
#